data_AF-A0A963QQL5-F1
#
_entry.id   AF-A0A963QQL5-F1
#
_cell.length_a   1.000
_cell.length_b   1.000
_cell.length_c   1.000
_cell.angle_alpha   90.00
_cell.angle_beta   90.00
_cell.angle_gamma   90.00
#
_symmetry.space_group_name_H-M   'P 1'
#
loop_
_entity.id
_entity.type
_entity.pdbx_description
1 polymer ?
#
loop_
_entity_poly.entity_id
_entity_poly.type
_entity_poly.pdbx_seq_one_letter_code
_entity_poly.pdbx_strand_id
1 'polypeptide(L)'
;MNRNPVRRSPAAAKASRRNGANSKGPRSIAGKARSSQNARKHGLFGHRESVAREGSPDLRHLAEVLEELARGCVGGHQDVERALEAAGKLEDVTVIVGSLGVTLDAWLVAGGGGELDDLLVELMRMRRYQRRFRGQRDRALRALLKVPDL
;
A
#
# COMPACT_ATOMS: atom_id res chain seq x y z
N MET A 1 -17.75 -18.32 13.47
CA MET A 1 -18.51 -17.98 12.24
C MET A 1 -17.71 -18.40 11.02
N ASN A 2 -18.26 -19.35 10.25
CA ASN A 2 -17.60 -19.96 9.09
C ASN A 2 -17.65 -18.97 7.91
N ARG A 3 -16.55 -18.28 7.59
CA ARG A 3 -16.48 -17.40 6.40
C ARG A 3 -16.57 -18.30 5.16
N ASN A 4 -17.77 -18.48 4.61
CA ASN A 4 -17.95 -19.23 3.38
C ASN A 4 -17.14 -18.52 2.27
N PRO A 5 -16.07 -19.13 1.72
CA PRO A 5 -15.20 -18.45 0.79
C PRO A 5 -15.99 -18.08 -0.47
N VAL A 6 -16.09 -16.78 -0.75
CA VAL A 6 -16.73 -16.27 -1.98
C VAL A 6 -16.13 -17.01 -3.18
N ARG A 7 -16.98 -17.75 -3.90
CA ARG A 7 -16.56 -18.57 -5.04
C ARG A 7 -15.97 -17.63 -6.09
N ARG A 8 -14.65 -17.73 -6.31
CA ARG A 8 -13.95 -16.89 -7.30
C ARG A 8 -14.52 -17.19 -8.69
N SER A 9 -14.68 -16.17 -9.52
CA SER A 9 -15.05 -16.38 -10.92
C SER A 9 -14.02 -17.29 -11.62
N PRO A 10 -14.42 -18.07 -12.64
CA PRO A 10 -13.49 -18.92 -13.39
C PRO A 10 -12.26 -18.15 -13.91
N ALA A 11 -12.47 -16.90 -14.35
CA ALA A 11 -11.41 -15.99 -14.77
C ALA A 11 -10.45 -15.64 -13.63
N ALA A 12 -10.97 -15.27 -12.44
CA ALA A 12 -10.16 -14.96 -11.28
C ALA A 12 -9.37 -16.20 -10.78
N ALA A 13 -9.96 -17.39 -10.83
CA ALA A 13 -9.28 -18.64 -10.47
C ALA A 13 -8.14 -18.97 -11.44
N LYS A 14 -8.36 -18.84 -12.76
CA LYS A 14 -7.32 -19.04 -13.79
C LYS A 14 -6.17 -18.04 -13.62
N ALA A 15 -6.50 -16.76 -13.40
CA ALA A 15 -5.49 -15.72 -13.14
C ALA A 15 -4.70 -16.01 -11.86
N SER A 16 -5.36 -16.41 -10.78
CA SER A 16 -4.71 -16.79 -9.52
C SER A 16 -3.74 -17.96 -9.70
N ARG A 17 -4.14 -19.01 -10.45
CA ARG A 17 -3.27 -20.15 -10.76
C ARG A 17 -2.06 -19.73 -11.58
N ARG A 18 -2.25 -18.93 -12.63
CA ARG A 18 -1.16 -18.40 -13.46
C ARG A 18 -0.19 -17.55 -12.64
N ASN A 19 -0.71 -16.67 -11.79
CA ASN A 19 0.09 -15.83 -10.90
C ASN A 19 0.86 -16.68 -9.89
N GLY A 20 0.21 -17.69 -9.28
CA GLY A 20 0.85 -18.61 -8.33
C GLY A 20 1.96 -19.45 -8.97
N ALA A 21 1.75 -19.93 -10.21
CA ALA A 21 2.78 -20.65 -10.95
C ALA A 21 4.03 -19.80 -11.23
N ASN A 22 3.83 -18.48 -11.41
CA ASN A 22 4.89 -17.51 -11.68
C ASN A 22 5.47 -16.86 -10.40
N SER A 23 4.78 -16.92 -9.25
CA SER A 23 5.24 -16.31 -8.00
C SER A 23 5.99 -17.32 -7.13
N LYS A 24 7.29 -17.49 -7.36
CA LYS A 24 8.14 -18.35 -6.50
C LYS A 24 8.96 -17.59 -5.46
N GLY A 25 8.65 -16.31 -5.24
CA GLY A 25 9.46 -15.41 -4.42
C GLY A 25 10.95 -15.41 -4.81
N PRO A 26 11.80 -14.68 -4.09
CA PRO A 26 13.23 -14.86 -4.24
C PRO A 26 13.67 -16.21 -3.63
N ARG A 27 14.20 -17.11 -4.47
CA ARG A 27 14.74 -18.41 -4.04
C ARG A 27 16.19 -18.33 -3.57
N SER A 28 16.93 -17.30 -4.01
CA SER A 28 18.32 -17.07 -3.62
C SER A 28 18.43 -16.24 -2.34
N ILE A 29 19.54 -16.43 -1.61
CA ILE A 29 19.89 -15.62 -0.43
C ILE A 29 19.99 -14.14 -0.82
N ALA A 30 20.67 -13.81 -1.93
CA ALA A 30 20.76 -12.45 -2.44
C ALA A 30 19.39 -11.83 -2.78
N GLY A 31 18.48 -12.61 -3.37
CA GLY A 31 17.12 -12.16 -3.65
C GLY A 31 16.31 -11.89 -2.37
N LYS A 32 16.47 -12.75 -1.36
CA LYS A 32 15.84 -12.54 -0.04
C LYS A 32 16.40 -11.30 0.65
N ALA A 33 17.72 -11.08 0.60
CA ALA A 33 18.37 -9.90 1.17
C ALA A 33 17.91 -8.60 0.47
N ARG A 34 17.84 -8.60 -0.87
CA ARG A 34 17.30 -7.47 -1.63
C ARG A 34 15.83 -7.21 -1.29
N SER A 35 15.04 -8.26 -1.09
CA SER A 35 13.63 -8.13 -0.69
C SER A 35 13.46 -7.57 0.72
N SER A 36 14.36 -7.90 1.67
CA SER A 36 14.29 -7.40 3.05
C SER A 36 14.73 -5.94 3.18
N GLN A 37 15.59 -5.45 2.28
CA GLN A 37 15.96 -4.03 2.22
C GLN A 37 14.80 -3.12 1.79
N ASN A 38 13.74 -3.65 1.17
CA ASN A 38 12.59 -2.84 0.75
C ASN A 38 11.89 -2.13 1.92
N ALA A 39 11.85 -2.77 3.10
CA ALA A 39 11.31 -2.15 4.30
C ALA A 39 12.21 -1.03 4.83
N ARG A 40 13.54 -1.17 4.66
CA ARG A 40 14.54 -0.23 5.18
C ARG A 40 14.74 0.99 4.29
N LYS A 41 14.71 0.83 2.96
CA LYS A 41 15.03 1.91 2.00
C LYS A 41 14.08 3.11 2.13
N HIS A 42 12.79 2.83 2.33
CA HIS A 42 11.73 3.84 2.26
C HIS A 42 10.80 3.85 3.48
N GLY A 43 11.00 2.96 4.45
CA GLY A 43 10.10 2.82 5.60
C GLY A 43 8.72 2.24 5.29
N LEU A 44 8.30 2.16 4.02
CA LEU A 44 6.94 1.76 3.58
C LEU A 44 6.45 0.39 4.09
N PHE A 45 7.37 -0.51 4.42
CA PHE A 45 7.07 -1.84 4.95
C PHE A 45 7.68 -2.06 6.34
N GLY A 46 8.18 -1.00 6.97
CA GLY A 46 8.49 -0.99 8.39
C GLY A 46 7.20 -1.01 9.22
N HIS A 47 7.33 -1.35 10.51
CA HIS A 47 6.23 -1.19 11.44
C HIS A 47 6.06 0.31 11.69
N ARG A 48 4.91 0.87 11.30
CA ARG A 48 4.49 2.22 11.69
C ARG A 48 3.90 2.12 13.10
N GLU A 49 4.26 3.04 14.01
CA GLU A 49 3.51 3.14 15.26
C GLU A 49 2.05 3.51 14.94
N SER A 50 1.18 3.49 15.94
CA SER A 50 -0.24 3.75 15.72
C SER A 50 -0.47 5.05 14.94
N VAL A 51 -1.48 5.04 14.07
CA VAL A 51 -1.89 6.20 13.24
C VAL A 51 -2.10 7.46 14.10
N ALA A 52 -2.51 7.28 15.36
CA ALA A 52 -2.64 8.35 16.34
C ALA A 52 -1.32 9.09 16.66
N ARG A 53 -0.17 8.39 16.63
CA ARG A 53 1.15 8.94 16.98
C ARG A 53 1.90 9.50 15.77
N GLU A 54 1.87 8.77 14.65
CA GLU A 54 2.72 9.05 13.48
C GLU A 54 1.93 9.47 12.23
N GLY A 55 0.60 9.63 12.34
CA GLY A 55 -0.24 10.09 11.24
C GLY A 55 -0.20 11.61 11.07
N SER A 56 -0.37 12.07 9.82
CA SER A 56 -0.70 13.47 9.53
C SER A 56 -2.02 13.88 10.20
N PRO A 57 -2.28 15.20 10.35
CA PRO A 57 -3.58 15.69 10.82
C PRO A 57 -4.75 15.08 10.05
N ASP A 58 -4.64 14.99 8.72
CA ASP A 58 -5.67 14.41 7.86
C ASP A 58 -5.87 12.92 8.12
N LEU A 59 -4.79 12.16 8.31
CA LEU A 59 -4.86 10.74 8.60
C LEU A 59 -5.45 10.47 10.00
N ARG A 60 -5.14 11.32 10.98
CA ARG A 60 -5.76 11.25 12.32
C ARG A 60 -7.25 11.57 12.27
N HIS A 61 -7.63 12.62 11.54
CA HIS A 61 -9.04 12.94 11.35
C HIS A 61 -9.79 11.81 10.63
N LEU A 62 -9.18 11.21 9.60
CA LEU A 62 -9.74 10.03 8.94
C LEU A 62 -9.92 8.86 9.93
N ALA A 63 -8.97 8.65 10.85
CA ALA A 63 -9.10 7.62 11.88
C ALA A 63 -10.31 7.86 12.77
N GLU A 64 -10.51 9.08 13.25
CA GLU A 64 -11.69 9.43 14.07
C GLU A 64 -13.00 9.15 13.32
N VAL A 65 -13.10 9.58 12.07
CA VAL A 65 -14.31 9.36 11.23
C VAL A 65 -14.56 7.88 10.98
N LEU A 66 -13.52 7.10 10.71
CA LEU A 66 -13.66 5.66 10.43
C LEU A 66 -13.98 4.85 11.69
N GLU A 67 -13.41 5.19 12.83
CA GLU A 67 -13.74 4.58 14.12
C GLU A 67 -15.19 4.90 14.52
N GLU A 68 -15.67 6.13 14.27
CA GLU A 68 -17.08 6.48 14.45
C GLU A 68 -17.98 5.59 13.58
N LEU A 69 -17.68 5.49 12.28
CA LEU A 69 -18.46 4.71 11.34
C LEU A 69 -18.48 3.21 11.70
N ALA A 70 -17.40 2.71 12.29
CA ALA A 70 -17.29 1.32 12.69
C ALA A 70 -17.94 0.99 14.04
N ARG A 71 -18.41 1.99 14.81
CA ARG A 71 -19.10 1.72 16.08
C ARG A 71 -20.31 0.83 15.84
N GLY A 72 -20.44 -0.23 16.64
CA GLY A 72 -21.53 -1.20 16.51
C GLY A 72 -21.40 -2.20 15.34
N CYS A 73 -20.37 -2.08 14.49
CA CYS A 73 -20.19 -2.96 13.34
C CYS A 73 -19.31 -4.18 13.69
N VAL A 74 -19.82 -5.40 13.49
CA VAL A 74 -19.02 -6.63 13.69
C VAL A 74 -17.90 -6.70 12.66
N GLY A 75 -16.65 -6.63 13.14
CA GLY A 75 -15.45 -6.64 12.29
C GLY A 75 -15.04 -5.27 11.74
N GLY A 76 -15.78 -4.20 12.05
CA GLY A 76 -15.50 -2.83 11.61
C GLY A 76 -14.08 -2.39 11.97
N HIS A 77 -13.64 -2.62 13.20
CA HIS A 77 -12.29 -2.29 13.65
C HIS A 77 -11.18 -2.89 12.75
N GLN A 78 -11.34 -4.11 12.25
CA GLN A 78 -10.32 -4.72 11.40
C GLN A 78 -10.25 -4.07 10.02
N ASP A 79 -11.39 -3.61 9.49
CA ASP A 79 -11.42 -2.91 8.22
C ASP A 79 -10.99 -1.43 8.36
N VAL A 80 -11.23 -0.80 9.52
CA VAL A 80 -10.64 0.51 9.88
C VAL A 80 -9.12 0.42 9.91
N GLU A 81 -8.56 -0.55 10.65
CA GLU A 81 -7.12 -0.75 10.74
C GLU A 81 -6.48 -0.92 9.35
N ARG A 82 -7.08 -1.75 8.49
CA ARG A 82 -6.63 -1.94 7.10
C ARG A 82 -6.73 -0.66 6.26
N ALA A 83 -7.80 0.11 6.43
CA ALA A 83 -8.00 1.35 5.69
C ALA A 83 -6.94 2.39 6.09
N LEU A 84 -6.69 2.53 7.39
CA LEU A 84 -5.72 3.48 7.94
C LEU A 84 -4.28 3.08 7.62
N GLU A 85 -3.93 1.80 7.72
CA GLU A 85 -2.60 1.31 7.32
C GLU A 85 -2.33 1.59 5.84
N ALA A 86 -3.32 1.33 4.97
CA ALA A 86 -3.19 1.60 3.55
C ALA A 86 -3.16 3.10 3.23
N ALA A 87 -3.90 3.93 3.98
CA ALA A 87 -3.90 5.38 3.83
C ALA A 87 -2.55 5.99 4.27
N GLY A 88 -1.99 5.56 5.40
CA GLY A 88 -0.67 5.99 5.84
C GLY A 88 0.43 5.62 4.83
N LYS A 89 0.44 4.38 4.35
CA LYS A 89 1.40 3.97 3.30
C LYS A 89 1.21 4.73 1.99
N LEU A 90 -0.01 5.14 1.68
CA LEU A 90 -0.30 5.97 0.51
C LEU A 90 0.24 7.40 0.68
N GLU A 91 0.14 7.96 1.88
CA GLU A 91 0.72 9.25 2.22
C GLU A 91 2.25 9.20 2.07
N ASP A 92 2.89 8.23 2.73
CA ASP A 92 4.35 8.06 2.72
C ASP A 92 4.89 7.92 1.29
N VAL A 93 4.28 7.06 0.47
CA VAL A 93 4.72 6.89 -0.92
C VAL A 93 4.44 8.11 -1.78
N THR A 94 3.41 8.90 -1.47
CA THR A 94 3.12 10.14 -2.21
C THR A 94 4.21 11.18 -1.93
N VAL A 95 4.66 11.29 -0.67
CA VAL A 95 5.81 12.14 -0.31
C VAL A 95 7.07 11.69 -1.05
N ILE A 96 7.36 10.38 -1.08
CA ILE A 96 8.53 9.85 -1.78
C ILE A 96 8.45 10.12 -3.28
N VAL A 97 7.30 9.88 -3.92
CA VAL A 97 7.11 10.17 -5.36
C VAL A 97 7.31 11.66 -5.65
N GLY A 98 6.82 12.55 -4.79
CA GLY A 98 7.04 13.99 -4.90
C GLY A 98 8.52 14.35 -4.81
N SER A 99 9.23 13.82 -3.81
CA SER A 99 10.67 14.04 -3.63
C SER A 99 11.49 13.53 -4.83
N LEU A 100 11.20 12.33 -5.34
CA LEU A 100 11.85 11.79 -6.54
C LEU A 100 11.56 12.64 -7.79
N GLY A 101 10.37 13.23 -7.88
CA GLY A 101 10.02 14.17 -8.94
C GLY A 101 10.89 15.43 -8.89
N VAL A 102 11.02 16.03 -7.70
CA VAL A 102 11.90 17.20 -7.50
C VAL A 102 13.36 16.87 -7.84
N THR A 103 13.85 15.68 -7.43
CA THR A 103 15.20 15.23 -7.80
C THR A 103 15.36 15.07 -9.31
N LEU A 104 14.36 14.52 -10.00
CA LEU A 104 14.38 14.36 -11.45
C LEU A 104 14.39 15.72 -12.16
N ASP A 105 13.57 16.67 -11.70
CA ASP A 105 13.52 18.02 -12.25
C ASP A 105 14.87 18.74 -12.08
N ALA A 106 15.48 18.64 -10.89
CA ALA A 106 16.81 19.20 -10.64
C ALA A 106 17.89 18.56 -11.53
N TRP A 107 17.83 17.24 -11.72
CA TRP A 107 18.75 16.51 -12.59
C TRP A 107 18.61 16.93 -14.07
N LEU A 108 17.36 17.15 -14.53
CA LEU A 108 17.08 17.63 -15.89
C LEU A 108 17.67 19.03 -16.11
N VAL A 109 17.51 19.93 -15.13
CA VAL A 109 18.08 21.28 -15.18
C VAL A 109 19.61 21.26 -15.18
N ALA A 110 20.23 20.31 -14.45
CA ALA A 110 21.69 20.17 -14.38
C ALA A 110 22.35 19.60 -15.64
N GLY A 111 21.59 19.30 -16.70
CA GLY A 111 22.12 18.87 -18.00
C GLY A 111 22.32 17.36 -18.16
N GLY A 112 21.89 16.54 -17.19
CA GLY A 112 21.77 15.09 -17.31
C GLY A 112 23.08 14.28 -17.33
N GLY A 113 23.21 13.31 -16.40
CA GLY A 113 24.35 12.37 -16.28
C GLY A 113 23.95 10.91 -15.98
N GLY A 114 24.92 10.03 -15.66
CA GLY A 114 24.79 8.56 -15.67
C GLY A 114 23.89 7.85 -14.63
N GLU A 115 22.92 8.51 -14.00
CA GLU A 115 22.06 7.92 -12.95
C GLU A 115 20.54 8.01 -13.23
N LEU A 116 20.14 8.45 -14.44
CA LEU A 116 18.73 8.60 -14.81
C LEU A 116 17.94 7.30 -14.70
N ASP A 117 18.52 6.20 -15.18
CA ASP A 117 17.82 4.91 -15.25
C ASP A 117 17.41 4.40 -13.87
N ASP A 118 18.28 4.53 -12.87
CA ASP A 118 17.98 4.12 -11.49
C ASP A 118 16.89 4.99 -10.87
N LEU A 119 16.93 6.30 -11.12
CA LEU A 119 15.91 7.24 -10.65
C LEU A 119 14.53 6.94 -11.27
N LEU A 120 14.49 6.68 -12.58
CA LEU A 120 13.27 6.32 -13.30
C LEU A 120 12.72 4.97 -12.83
N VAL A 121 13.58 3.97 -12.64
CA VAL A 121 13.18 2.65 -12.12
C VAL A 121 12.57 2.79 -10.72
N GLU A 122 13.19 3.60 -9.85
CA GLU A 122 12.67 3.84 -8.51
C GLU A 122 11.34 4.60 -8.53
N LEU A 123 11.22 5.64 -9.36
CA LEU A 123 9.97 6.40 -9.51
C LEU A 123 8.83 5.52 -10.03
N MET A 124 9.07 4.71 -11.07
CA MET A 124 8.08 3.76 -11.58
C MET A 124 7.65 2.75 -10.50
N ARG A 125 8.61 2.30 -9.68
CA ARG A 125 8.34 1.39 -8.56
C ARG A 125 7.45 2.05 -7.51
N MET A 126 7.75 3.28 -7.11
CA MET A 126 6.96 4.00 -6.11
C MET A 126 5.55 4.31 -6.63
N ARG A 127 5.39 4.72 -7.89
CA ARG A 127 4.06 4.89 -8.52
C ARG A 127 3.24 3.60 -8.54
N ARG A 128 3.88 2.44 -8.72
CA ARG A 128 3.21 1.13 -8.61
C ARG A 128 2.70 0.87 -7.19
N TYR A 129 3.49 1.20 -6.17
CA TYR A 129 3.06 1.08 -4.78
C TYR A 129 1.94 2.06 -4.43
N GLN A 130 2.01 3.29 -4.89
CA GLN A 130 0.94 4.28 -4.74
C GLN A 130 -0.40 3.75 -5.27
N ARG A 131 -0.42 3.20 -6.50
CA ARG A 131 -1.62 2.57 -7.07
C ARG A 131 -2.10 1.39 -6.22
N ARG A 132 -1.19 0.57 -5.72
CA ARG A 132 -1.51 -0.59 -4.87
C ARG A 132 -2.15 -0.17 -3.54
N PHE A 133 -1.56 0.79 -2.84
CA PHE A 133 -2.05 1.25 -1.53
C PHE A 133 -3.39 1.98 -1.67
N ARG A 134 -3.56 2.81 -2.69
CA ARG A 134 -4.88 3.36 -3.06
C ARG A 134 -5.92 2.27 -3.24
N GLY A 135 -5.61 1.23 -4.02
CA GLY A 135 -6.52 0.10 -4.22
C GLY A 135 -6.74 -0.78 -2.97
N GLN A 136 -5.83 -0.77 -1.99
CA GLN A 136 -6.05 -1.43 -0.70
C GLN A 136 -6.99 -0.62 0.18
N ARG A 137 -6.72 0.69 0.32
CA ARG A 137 -7.57 1.64 1.05
C ARG A 137 -9.00 1.61 0.52
N ASP A 138 -9.18 1.78 -0.80
CA ASP A 138 -10.51 1.82 -1.41
C ASP A 138 -11.28 0.49 -1.22
N ARG A 139 -10.58 -0.65 -1.16
CA ARG A 139 -11.22 -1.94 -0.87
C ARG A 139 -11.62 -2.08 0.60
N ALA A 140 -10.79 -1.61 1.53
CA ALA A 140 -11.10 -1.61 2.95
C ALA A 140 -12.28 -0.68 3.26
N LEU A 141 -12.28 0.53 2.69
CA LEU A 141 -13.40 1.48 2.80
C LEU A 141 -14.70 0.88 2.25
N ARG A 142 -14.66 0.19 1.10
CA ARG A 142 -15.85 -0.51 0.58
C ARG A 142 -16.30 -1.68 1.45
N ALA A 143 -15.42 -2.30 2.22
CA ALA A 143 -15.80 -3.35 3.16
C ALA A 143 -16.54 -2.76 4.36
N LEU A 144 -16.04 -1.64 4.89
CA LEU A 144 -16.71 -0.85 5.94
C LEU A 144 -18.10 -0.37 5.50
N LEU A 145 -18.23 0.14 4.27
CA LEU A 145 -19.51 0.63 3.76
C LEU A 145 -20.50 -0.49 3.34
N LYS A 146 -20.06 -1.75 3.33
CA LYS A 146 -20.90 -2.92 3.01
C LYS A 146 -21.50 -3.59 4.24
N VAL A 147 -21.41 -2.95 5.41
CA VAL A 147 -22.18 -3.39 6.59
C VAL A 147 -23.66 -3.41 6.17
N PRO A 148 -24.33 -4.58 6.22
CA PRO A 148 -25.77 -4.65 5.97
C PRO A 148 -26.47 -3.78 7.02
N ASP A 149 -27.45 -3.00 6.60
CA ASP A 149 -28.37 -2.33 7.51
C ASP A 149 -28.92 -3.32 8.55
N LEU A 150 -28.94 -2.86 9.81
CA LEU A 150 -29.68 -3.30 11.00
C LEU A 150 -30.43 -4.65 10.94
#